data_AF-A0A2K0XL03-F1
#
_entry.id   AF-A0A2K0XL03-F1
#
_cell.length_a   1.000
_cell.length_b   1.000
_cell.length_c   1.000
_cell.angle_alpha   90.00
_cell.angle_beta   90.00
_cell.angle_gamma   90.00
#
_symmetry.space_group_name_H-M   'P 1'
#
loop_
_entity.id
_entity.type
_entity.pdbx_description
1 polymer ?
#
loop_
_entity_poly.entity_id
_entity_poly.type
_entity_poly.pdbx_seq_one_letter_code
_entity_poly.pdbx_strand_id
1 'polypeptide(L)'
;MSQEIPLNTIEKEVAIFFHHYALEILTKQHVDRSNKRQVKEALLEHYEQIYPAFSQTKVFERCFQKADHYAMVAAYRTNFSLLLEGYLPTIDNE
;
A
#
# COMPACT_ATOMS: atom_id res chain seq x y z
N MET A 1 -14.02 -20.99 13.68
CA MET A 1 -14.44 -19.65 14.14
C MET A 1 -13.56 -18.66 13.40
N SER A 2 -14.10 -17.96 12.40
CA SER A 2 -13.37 -16.91 11.69
C SER A 2 -13.27 -15.72 12.62
N GLN A 3 -12.06 -15.37 13.05
CA GLN A 3 -11.85 -14.15 13.82
C GLN A 3 -12.11 -12.96 12.88
N GLU A 4 -13.16 -12.19 13.16
CA GLU A 4 -13.43 -10.92 12.48
C GLU A 4 -12.25 -9.99 12.79
N ILE A 5 -11.44 -9.71 11.77
CA ILE A 5 -10.35 -8.74 11.88
C ILE A 5 -11.04 -7.36 11.81
N PRO A 6 -10.83 -6.47 12.80
CA PRO A 6 -11.44 -5.15 12.78
C PRO A 6 -11.10 -4.43 11.48
N LEU A 7 -12.09 -3.78 10.86
CA LEU A 7 -11.93 -3.09 9.56
C LEU A 7 -10.76 -2.09 9.56
N ASN A 8 -10.50 -1.43 10.71
CA ASN A 8 -9.37 -0.51 10.87
C ASN A 8 -7.99 -1.20 10.71
N THR A 9 -7.92 -2.51 10.96
CA THR A 9 -6.66 -3.27 10.97
C THR A 9 -6.27 -3.64 9.55
N ILE A 10 -7.23 -3.99 8.69
CA ILE A 10 -6.95 -4.26 7.27
C ILE A 10 -6.48 -2.99 6.57
N GLU A 11 -7.19 -1.88 6.74
CA GLU A 11 -6.83 -0.60 6.13
C GLU A 11 -5.43 -0.16 6.56
N LYS A 12 -5.12 -0.26 7.87
CA LYS A 12 -3.80 0.07 8.42
C LYS A 12 -2.71 -0.85 7.89
N GLU A 13 -2.92 -2.17 7.84
CA GLU A 13 -1.94 -3.10 7.29
C GLU A 13 -1.66 -2.86 5.80
N VAL A 14 -2.70 -2.56 5.02
CA VAL A 14 -2.54 -2.19 3.61
C VAL A 14 -1.78 -0.87 3.48
N ALA A 15 -2.14 0.17 4.24
CA ALA A 15 -1.43 1.45 4.23
C ALA A 15 0.05 1.31 4.61
N ILE A 16 0.36 0.51 5.63
CA ILE A 16 1.73 0.20 6.05
C ILE A 16 2.51 -0.48 4.91
N PHE A 17 1.91 -1.46 4.23
CA PHE A 17 2.55 -2.09 3.07
C PHE A 17 2.91 -1.06 2.00
N PHE A 18 1.95 -0.24 1.57
CA PHE A 18 2.19 0.75 0.52
C PHE A 18 3.21 1.81 0.95
N HIS A 19 3.16 2.26 2.20
CA HIS A 19 4.11 3.22 2.76
C HIS A 19 5.54 2.67 2.73
N HIS A 20 5.77 1.46 3.25
CA HIS A 20 7.09 0.85 3.26
C HIS A 20 7.60 0.54 1.85
N TYR A 21 6.74 0.00 0.98
CA TYR A 21 7.08 -0.29 -0.40
C TYR A 21 7.54 0.96 -1.15
N ALA A 22 6.76 2.05 -1.05
CA ALA A 22 7.11 3.33 -1.67
C ALA A 22 8.40 3.92 -1.07
N LEU A 23 8.57 3.90 0.26
CA LEU A 23 9.81 4.36 0.89
C LEU A 23 11.04 3.61 0.39
N GLU A 24 10.97 2.29 0.24
CA GLU A 24 12.08 1.48 -0.22
C GLU A 24 12.53 1.89 -1.64
N ILE A 25 11.59 2.12 -2.56
CA ILE A 25 11.88 2.61 -3.91
C ILE A 25 12.53 3.98 -3.86
N LEU A 26 11.92 4.93 -3.14
CA LEU A 26 12.41 6.31 -3.07
C LEU A 26 13.81 6.38 -2.46
N THR A 27 14.09 5.55 -1.45
CA THR A 27 15.43 5.43 -0.86
C THR A 27 16.44 4.83 -1.83
N LYS A 28 16.09 3.74 -2.53
CA LYS A 28 16.97 3.08 -3.52
C LYS A 28 17.32 4.00 -4.69
N GLN A 29 16.37 4.82 -5.13
CA GLN A 29 16.55 5.76 -6.25
C GLN A 29 17.05 7.14 -5.81
N HIS A 30 17.34 7.37 -4.52
CA HIS A 30 17.77 8.67 -3.97
C HIS A 30 16.83 9.84 -4.32
N VAL A 31 15.53 9.59 -4.35
CA VAL A 31 14.51 10.58 -4.74
C VAL A 31 14.31 11.62 -3.65
N ASP A 32 14.25 12.90 -4.05
CA ASP A 32 13.83 13.97 -3.14
C ASP A 32 12.33 13.85 -2.84
N ARG A 33 12.03 13.43 -1.60
CA ARG A 33 10.66 13.20 -1.12
C ARG A 33 9.83 14.48 -1.01
N SER A 34 10.47 15.66 -1.00
CA SER A 34 9.76 16.93 -1.04
C SER A 34 9.30 17.29 -2.47
N ASN A 35 9.91 16.67 -3.48
CA ASN A 35 9.56 16.86 -4.88
C ASN A 35 8.52 15.83 -5.35
N LYS A 36 7.25 16.23 -5.28
CA LYS A 36 6.09 15.42 -5.69
C LYS A 36 6.23 14.82 -7.10
N ARG A 37 6.86 15.54 -8.03
CA ARG A 37 7.05 15.05 -9.41
C ARG A 37 8.02 13.89 -9.46
N GLN A 38 9.17 14.01 -8.78
CA GLN A 38 10.16 12.92 -8.73
C GLN A 38 9.59 11.69 -8.00
N VAL A 39 8.85 11.90 -6.91
CA VAL A 39 8.16 10.80 -6.19
C VAL A 39 7.22 10.06 -7.13
N LYS A 40 6.40 10.80 -7.89
CA LYS A 40 5.48 10.19 -8.86
C LYS A 40 6.21 9.42 -9.97
N GLU A 41 7.23 10.02 -10.58
CA GLU A 41 8.00 9.39 -11.66
C GLU A 41 8.64 8.08 -11.18
N ALA A 42 9.29 8.09 -10.01
CA ALA A 42 9.89 6.90 -9.41
C ALA A 42 8.88 5.79 -9.14
N LEU A 43 7.70 6.11 -8.58
CA LEU A 43 6.67 5.11 -8.29
C LEU A 43 6.02 4.55 -9.55
N LEU A 44 5.89 5.36 -10.61
CA LEU A 44 5.38 4.92 -11.93
C LEU A 44 6.36 4.01 -12.68
N GLU A 45 7.62 3.93 -12.31
CA GLU A 45 8.54 2.92 -12.87
C GLU A 45 8.35 1.54 -12.23
N HIS A 46 7.73 1.50 -11.04
CA HIS A 46 7.62 0.29 -10.22
C HIS A 46 6.17 -0.16 -9.96
N TYR A 47 5.15 0.52 -10.51
CA TYR A 47 3.75 0.23 -10.16
C TYR A 47 3.30 -1.20 -10.49
N GLU A 48 3.84 -1.81 -11.55
CA GLU A 48 3.53 -3.19 -11.93
C GLU A 48 4.01 -4.21 -10.89
N GLN A 49 5.03 -3.87 -10.11
CA GLN A 49 5.60 -4.73 -9.08
C GLN A 49 4.83 -4.66 -7.74
N ILE A 50 3.95 -3.67 -7.58
CA ILE A 50 3.16 -3.49 -6.35
C ILE A 50 2.26 -4.70 -6.10
N TYR A 51 1.50 -5.14 -7.11
CA TYR A 51 0.55 -6.25 -6.92
C TYR A 51 1.25 -7.58 -6.59
N PRO A 52 2.31 -8.01 -7.32
CA PRO A 52 3.10 -9.18 -6.93
C PRO A 52 3.62 -9.10 -5.50
N ALA A 53 4.18 -7.95 -5.09
CA ALA A 53 4.66 -7.77 -3.72
C ALA A 53 3.52 -7.83 -2.69
N PHE A 54 2.39 -7.20 -2.98
CA PHE A 54 1.23 -7.19 -2.09
C PHE A 54 0.62 -8.59 -1.91
N SER A 55 0.59 -9.39 -2.98
CA SER A 55 0.03 -10.76 -2.95
C SER A 55 0.76 -11.71 -2.00
N GLN A 56 1.99 -11.37 -1.59
CA GLN A 56 2.80 -12.13 -0.65
C GLN A 56 2.58 -11.72 0.81
N THR A 57 1.74 -10.72 1.08
CA THR A 57 1.49 -10.21 2.43
C THR A 57 0.52 -11.10 3.22
N LYS A 58 0.68 -11.10 4.56
CA LYS A 58 -0.26 -11.79 5.45
C LYS A 58 -1.69 -11.25 5.35
N VAL A 59 -1.86 -9.94 5.12
CA VAL A 59 -3.19 -9.34 4.92
C VAL A 59 -3.86 -9.89 3.67
N PHE A 60 -3.11 -10.07 2.58
CA PHE A 60 -3.64 -10.68 1.36
C PHE A 60 -4.08 -12.12 1.58
N GLU A 61 -3.25 -12.96 2.20
CA GLU A 61 -3.59 -14.37 2.51
C GLU A 61 -4.86 -14.50 3.37
N ARG A 62 -5.03 -13.59 4.34
CA ARG A 62 -6.19 -13.57 5.23
C ARG A 62 -7.46 -13.07 4.57
N CYS A 63 -7.38 -12.15 3.60
CA CYS A 63 -8.55 -11.49 3.03
C CYS A 63 -8.93 -11.98 1.62
N PHE A 64 -8.01 -12.58 0.86
CA PHE A 64 -8.27 -13.00 -0.52
C PHE A 64 -9.41 -14.03 -0.61
N GLN A 65 -10.44 -13.72 -1.41
CA GLN A 65 -11.65 -14.54 -1.60
C GLN A 65 -12.40 -14.90 -0.30
N LYS A 66 -12.25 -14.07 0.74
CA LYS A 66 -12.91 -14.24 2.05
C LYS A 66 -13.81 -13.03 2.36
N ALA A 67 -14.46 -13.03 3.52
CA ALA A 67 -15.39 -11.97 3.93
C ALA A 67 -14.79 -10.55 3.81
N ASP A 68 -13.50 -10.43 4.14
CA ASP A 68 -12.77 -9.17 4.16
C ASP A 68 -12.15 -8.76 2.80
N HIS A 69 -12.43 -9.52 1.74
CA HIS A 69 -11.83 -9.28 0.42
C HIS A 69 -12.10 -7.87 -0.10
N TYR A 70 -13.35 -7.42 -0.02
CA TYR A 70 -13.75 -6.11 -0.53
C TYR A 70 -13.12 -4.96 0.26
N ALA A 71 -12.99 -5.10 1.58
CA ALA A 71 -12.33 -4.10 2.43
C ALA A 71 -10.84 -3.98 2.06
N MET A 72 -10.15 -5.12 1.90
CA MET A 72 -8.76 -5.14 1.45
C MET A 72 -8.60 -4.51 0.05
N VAL A 73 -9.48 -4.84 -0.90
CA VAL A 73 -9.44 -4.26 -2.26
C VAL A 73 -9.71 -2.76 -2.23
N ALA A 74 -10.65 -2.28 -1.41
CA ALA A 74 -10.91 -0.86 -1.25
C ALA A 74 -9.68 -0.13 -0.70
N ALA A 75 -9.08 -0.64 0.38
CA ALA A 75 -7.86 -0.08 0.95
C ALA A 75 -6.70 -0.09 -0.07
N TYR A 76 -6.54 -1.18 -0.83
CA TYR A 76 -5.52 -1.29 -1.87
C TYR A 76 -5.71 -0.20 -2.93
N ARG A 77 -6.93 -0.01 -3.43
CA ARG A 77 -7.23 1.01 -4.46
C ARG A 77 -6.98 2.42 -3.97
N THR A 78 -7.34 2.72 -2.72
CA THR A 78 -7.08 4.03 -2.12
C THR A 78 -5.59 4.32 -2.06
N ASN A 79 -4.80 3.40 -1.50
CA ASN A 79 -3.36 3.59 -1.35
C ASN A 79 -2.62 3.59 -2.69
N PHE A 80 -3.05 2.76 -3.64
CA PHE A 80 -2.48 2.76 -4.99
C PHE A 80 -2.71 4.09 -5.72
N SER A 81 -3.90 4.67 -5.60
CA SER A 81 -4.21 5.98 -6.20
C SER A 81 -3.33 7.09 -5.63
N LEU A 82 -3.07 7.08 -4.32
CA LEU A 82 -2.15 8.03 -3.68
C LEU A 82 -0.75 7.97 -4.29
N LEU A 83 -0.20 6.76 -4.49
CA LEU A 83 1.12 6.59 -5.10
C LEU A 83 1.16 7.14 -6.54
N LEU A 84 0.12 6.90 -7.35
CA LEU A 84 0.04 7.44 -8.72
C LEU A 84 0.00 8.96 -8.77
N GLU A 85 -0.47 9.60 -7.70
CA GLU A 85 -0.46 11.04 -7.54
C GLU A 85 0.84 11.57 -6.92
N GLY A 86 1.76 10.71 -6.48
CA GLY A 86 3.02 11.08 -5.84
C GLY A 86 2.88 11.36 -4.34
N TYR A 87 1.86 10.81 -3.69
CA TYR A 87 1.65 10.90 -2.24
C TYR A 87 2.01 9.59 -1.56
N LEU A 88 2.68 9.68 -0.42
CA LEU A 88 2.88 8.55 0.47
C LEU A 88 1.62 8.36 1.33
N PRO A 89 1.14 7.12 1.50
CA PRO A 89 0.09 6.82 2.47
C PRO A 89 0.44 7.31 3.87
N THR A 90 -0.52 7.94 4.54
CA THR A 90 -0.37 8.31 5.95
C THR A 90 -0.56 7.06 6.80
N ILE A 91 0.41 6.79 7.68
CA ILE A 91 0.32 5.75 8.71
C ILE A 91 0.07 6.45 10.04
N ASP A 92 -1.17 6.85 10.32
CA ASP A 92 -1.48 7.45 11.62
C ASP A 92 -1.31 6.39 12.72
N ASN A 93 -0.31 6.63 13.57
CA ASN A 93 -0.10 5.93 14.83
C ASN A 93 -0.94 6.63 15.89
N GLU A 94 -2.26 6.51 15.81
CA GLU A 94 -3.09 6.60 17.03
C GLU A 94 -3.04 5.27 17.79
#